data_AF-A0A3C1MVF2-F1
#
_entry.id   AF-A0A3C1MVF2-F1
#
_cell.length_a   1.000
_cell.length_b   1.000
_cell.length_c   1.000
_cell.angle_alpha   90.00
_cell.angle_beta   90.00
_cell.angle_gamma   90.00
#
_symmetry.space_group_name_H-M   'P 1'
#
loop_
_entity.id
_entity.type
_entity.pdbx_description
1 polymer ?
#
loop_
_entity_poly.entity_id
_entity_poly.type
_entity_poly.pdbx_seq_one_letter_code
_entity_poly.pdbx_strand_id
1 'polypeptide(L)'
;MAAERRSWLALIILLGTVLTITAQIASGLLMAWANVNFHAFHVANGLAAAVFLAGEWLWLFFSPLGRAAAQRIFLLSAESRHAFGRQVRAPLQQSPLREGLGALVEGIFLVLASLTVLFGLLLWQGLSGLLPWHRALALLLALLWFFHLAFTSLDHRPRKKPRKGNKP
;
A
#
# COMPACT_ATOMS: atom_id res chain seq x y z
N MET A 1 9.59 25.35 2.22
CA MET A 1 8.70 24.32 2.79
C MET A 1 7.34 24.45 2.13
N ALA A 2 7.21 23.98 0.88
CA ALA A 2 5.92 23.92 0.20
C ALA A 2 5.30 22.57 0.55
N ALA A 3 4.46 22.54 1.60
CA ALA A 3 3.62 21.38 1.85
C ALA A 3 2.66 21.26 0.66
N GLU A 4 2.99 20.34 -0.25
CA GLU A 4 2.13 19.75 -1.28
C GLU A 4 0.66 19.75 -0.84
N ARG A 5 -0.14 20.69 -1.37
CA ARG A 5 -1.59 20.57 -1.33
C ARG A 5 -1.97 19.45 -2.30
N ARG A 6 -1.88 18.20 -1.83
CA ARG A 6 -2.56 17.09 -2.49
C ARG A 6 -4.04 17.48 -2.60
N SER A 7 -4.61 17.40 -3.79
CA SER A 7 -6.01 17.78 -3.98
C SER A 7 -6.89 16.94 -3.05
N TRP A 8 -7.95 17.53 -2.48
CA TRP A 8 -8.86 16.82 -1.58
C TRP A 8 -9.36 15.49 -2.15
N LEU A 9 -9.56 15.45 -3.48
CA LEU A 9 -9.92 14.23 -4.20
C LEU A 9 -8.85 13.14 -4.09
N ALA A 10 -7.57 13.47 -4.23
CA ALA A 10 -6.48 12.49 -4.08
C ALA A 10 -6.38 11.95 -2.64
N LEU A 11 -6.71 12.77 -1.63
CA LEU A 11 -6.79 12.29 -0.25
C LEU A 11 -7.97 11.35 -0.03
N ILE A 12 -9.12 11.64 -0.62
CA ILE A 12 -10.31 10.77 -0.57
C ILE A 12 -10.01 9.44 -1.26
N ILE A 13 -9.41 9.46 -2.45
CA ILE A 13 -9.05 8.26 -3.20
C ILE A 13 -8.07 7.41 -2.40
N LEU A 14 -7.01 8.03 -1.86
CA LEU A 14 -6.03 7.32 -1.05
C LEU A 14 -6.66 6.72 0.20
N LEU A 15 -7.42 7.51 0.96
CA LEU A 15 -8.06 7.05 2.18
C LEU A 15 -9.06 5.92 1.90
N GLY A 16 -9.88 6.07 0.85
CA GLY A 16 -10.81 5.04 0.41
C GLY A 16 -10.09 3.75 0.02
N THR A 17 -8.97 3.85 -0.69
CA THR A 17 -8.12 2.70 -1.04
C THR A 17 -7.59 2.01 0.21
N VAL A 18 -7.03 2.76 1.17
CA VAL A 18 -6.50 2.20 2.41
C VAL A 18 -7.60 1.50 3.22
N LEU A 19 -8.74 2.16 3.41
CA LEU A 19 -9.84 1.61 4.22
C LEU A 19 -10.43 0.36 3.59
N THR A 20 -10.71 0.38 2.28
CA THR A 20 -11.31 -0.76 1.58
C THR A 20 -10.35 -1.95 1.50
N ILE A 21 -9.06 -1.75 1.24
CA ILE A 21 -8.07 -2.83 1.24
C ILE A 21 -7.90 -3.42 2.65
N THR A 22 -7.85 -2.57 3.69
CA THR A 22 -7.78 -3.04 5.09
C THR A 22 -8.99 -3.90 5.44
N ALA A 23 -10.20 -3.45 5.08
CA ALA A 23 -11.42 -4.21 5.28
C ALA A 23 -11.45 -5.51 4.43
N GLN A 24 -10.87 -5.53 3.23
CA GLN A 24 -10.76 -6.75 2.41
C GLN A 24 -9.83 -7.78 3.05
N ILE A 25 -8.69 -7.35 3.59
CA ILE A 25 -7.77 -8.23 4.31
C ILE A 25 -8.47 -8.81 5.54
N ALA A 26 -9.11 -7.97 6.35
CA ALA A 26 -9.80 -8.40 7.56
C ALA A 26 -10.94 -9.39 7.24
N SER A 27 -11.84 -9.03 6.32
CA SER A 27 -12.96 -9.91 5.94
C SER A 27 -12.50 -11.20 5.26
N GLY A 28 -11.46 -11.16 4.42
CA GLY A 28 -10.89 -12.34 3.78
C GLY A 28 -10.26 -13.32 4.79
N LEU A 29 -9.56 -12.81 5.80
CA LEU A 29 -9.02 -13.62 6.91
C LEU A 29 -10.14 -14.23 7.76
N LEU A 30 -11.20 -13.47 8.06
CA LEU A 30 -12.37 -13.97 8.79
C LEU A 30 -13.09 -15.08 8.03
N MET A 31 -13.23 -14.94 6.71
CA MET A 31 -13.79 -15.99 5.85
C MET A 31 -12.88 -17.23 5.78
N ALA A 32 -11.56 -17.05 5.81
CA ALA A 32 -10.61 -18.16 5.87
C ALA A 32 -10.70 -18.94 7.21
N TRP A 33 -11.11 -18.28 8.30
CA TRP A 33 -11.47 -18.91 9.58
C TRP A 33 -12.93 -19.42 9.63
N ALA A 34 -13.48 -19.78 8.47
CA ALA A 34 -14.80 -20.40 8.30
C ALA A 34 -16.02 -19.52 8.66
N ASN A 35 -15.86 -18.19 8.78
CA ASN A 35 -17.02 -17.31 8.94
C ASN A 35 -17.57 -16.84 7.59
N VAL A 36 -18.43 -17.67 6.99
CA VAL A 36 -19.03 -17.41 5.67
C VAL A 36 -20.02 -16.23 5.66
N ASN A 37 -20.48 -15.77 6.82
CA ASN A 37 -21.43 -14.65 6.92
C ASN A 37 -20.85 -13.33 6.40
N PHE A 38 -19.52 -13.24 6.28
CA PHE A 38 -18.84 -12.08 5.72
C PHE A 38 -18.79 -12.07 4.19
N HIS A 39 -19.27 -13.10 3.49
CA HIS A 39 -19.15 -13.18 2.03
C HIS A 39 -19.79 -11.98 1.32
N ALA A 40 -21.04 -11.63 1.66
CA ALA A 40 -21.73 -10.49 1.04
C ALA A 40 -20.99 -9.17 1.28
N PHE A 41 -20.51 -8.95 2.52
CA PHE A 41 -19.69 -7.79 2.87
C PHE A 41 -18.37 -7.77 2.10
N HIS A 42 -17.69 -8.91 1.99
CA HIS A 42 -16.40 -9.05 1.29
C HIS A 42 -16.53 -8.74 -0.20
N VAL A 43 -17.63 -9.17 -0.84
CA VAL A 43 -17.92 -8.81 -2.24
C VAL A 43 -18.22 -7.32 -2.38
N ALA A 44 -19.11 -6.76 -1.54
CA ALA A 44 -19.47 -5.35 -1.59
C ALA A 44 -18.27 -4.42 -1.36
N ASN A 45 -17.45 -4.71 -0.35
CA ASN A 45 -16.23 -3.98 -0.07
C ASN A 45 -15.17 -4.20 -1.16
N GLY A 46 -15.11 -5.37 -1.78
CA GLY A 46 -14.27 -5.64 -2.96
C GLY A 46 -14.64 -4.77 -4.17
N LEU A 47 -15.92 -4.51 -4.40
CA LEU A 47 -16.38 -3.59 -5.44
C LEU A 47 -16.00 -2.13 -5.12
N ALA A 48 -16.16 -1.72 -3.86
CA ALA A 48 -15.70 -0.40 -3.43
C ALA A 48 -14.17 -0.25 -3.62
N ALA A 49 -13.39 -1.28 -3.26
CA ALA A 49 -11.95 -1.31 -3.49
C ALA A 49 -11.60 -1.19 -4.98
N ALA A 50 -12.36 -1.84 -5.87
CA ALA A 50 -12.18 -1.72 -7.32
C ALA A 50 -12.36 -0.28 -7.81
N VAL A 51 -13.38 0.42 -7.33
CA VAL A 51 -13.64 1.83 -7.68
C VAL A 51 -12.50 2.74 -7.19
N PHE A 52 -12.06 2.58 -5.95
CA PHE A 52 -10.97 3.40 -5.41
C PHE A 52 -9.62 3.12 -6.07
N LEU A 53 -9.29 1.85 -6.34
CA LEU A 53 -8.07 1.49 -7.07
C LEU A 53 -8.10 2.03 -8.51
N ALA A 54 -9.24 1.94 -9.20
CA ALA A 54 -9.39 2.56 -10.51
C ALA A 54 -9.17 4.08 -10.42
N GLY A 55 -9.74 4.73 -9.41
CA GLY A 55 -9.50 6.14 -9.12
C GLY A 55 -8.02 6.48 -8.87
N GLU A 56 -7.30 5.65 -8.12
CA GLU A 56 -5.87 5.83 -7.84
C GLU A 56 -5.06 5.71 -9.14
N TRP A 57 -5.31 4.69 -9.96
CA TRP A 57 -4.66 4.55 -11.26
C TRP A 57 -4.96 5.74 -12.19
N LEU A 58 -6.22 6.16 -12.28
CA LEU A 58 -6.59 7.36 -13.05
C LEU A 58 -5.85 8.59 -12.54
N TRP A 59 -5.77 8.79 -11.23
CA TRP A 59 -5.04 9.91 -10.64
C TRP A 59 -3.55 9.86 -10.99
N LEU A 60 -2.92 8.68 -10.87
CA LEU A 60 -1.51 8.45 -11.19
C LEU A 60 -1.18 8.73 -12.66
N PHE A 61 -2.05 8.37 -13.60
CA PHE A 61 -1.81 8.59 -15.03
C PHE A 61 -2.14 10.02 -15.48
N PHE A 62 -3.26 10.57 -15.02
CA PHE A 62 -3.82 11.78 -15.63
C PHE A 62 -3.43 13.09 -14.92
N SER A 63 -3.04 13.05 -13.64
CA SER A 63 -2.66 14.28 -12.91
C SER A 63 -1.13 14.51 -12.90
N PRO A 64 -0.64 15.78 -12.94
CA PRO A 64 0.79 16.06 -12.81
C PRO A 64 1.41 15.52 -11.52
N LEU A 65 0.71 15.70 -10.39
CA LEU A 65 1.14 15.18 -9.08
C LEU A 65 1.11 13.65 -9.03
N GLY A 66 0.10 13.03 -9.64
CA GLY A 66 0.01 11.58 -9.75
C GLY A 66 1.12 10.98 -10.59
N ARG A 67 1.49 11.63 -11.72
CA ARG A 67 2.63 11.18 -12.52
C ARG A 67 3.95 11.29 -11.78
N ALA A 68 4.15 12.36 -11.01
CA ALA A 68 5.32 12.48 -10.12
C ALA A 68 5.34 11.38 -9.05
N ALA A 69 4.19 11.08 -8.44
CA ALA A 69 4.05 9.97 -7.50
C ALA A 69 4.33 8.62 -8.15
N ALA A 70 3.81 8.37 -9.37
CA ALA A 70 4.04 7.16 -10.15
C ALA A 70 5.55 6.97 -10.45
N GLN A 71 6.23 8.03 -10.86
CA GLN A 71 7.68 7.99 -11.10
C GLN A 71 8.47 7.59 -9.85
N ARG A 72 8.02 8.03 -8.67
CA ARG A 72 8.61 7.68 -7.38
C ARG A 72 8.35 6.22 -7.01
N ILE A 73 7.08 5.77 -7.00
CA ILE A 73 6.70 4.43 -6.52
C ILE A 73 7.14 3.30 -7.46
N PHE A 74 7.24 3.57 -8.75
CA PHE A 74 7.70 2.59 -9.74
C PHE A 74 9.19 2.76 -10.11
N LEU A 75 9.94 3.58 -9.37
CA LEU A 75 11.37 3.81 -9.59
C LEU A 75 11.71 4.17 -11.04
N LEU A 76 10.87 5.00 -11.68
CA LEU A 76 11.00 5.34 -13.10
C LEU A 76 12.03 6.44 -13.33
N SER A 77 12.35 7.25 -12.31
CA SER A 77 13.35 8.32 -12.39
C SER A 77 14.73 7.87 -11.89
N ALA A 78 15.80 8.50 -12.38
CA ALA A 78 17.15 8.26 -11.86
C ALA A 78 17.24 8.59 -10.36
N GLU A 79 16.60 9.68 -9.93
CA GLU A 79 16.55 10.13 -8.54
C GLU A 79 15.94 9.07 -7.60
N SER A 80 14.81 8.49 -7.98
CA SER A 80 14.13 7.44 -7.19
C SER A 80 14.97 6.16 -7.13
N ARG A 81 15.61 5.76 -8.23
CA ARG A 81 16.55 4.62 -8.25
C ARG A 81 17.77 4.86 -7.37
N HIS A 82 18.33 6.07 -7.39
CA HIS A 82 19.45 6.43 -6.52
C HIS A 82 19.04 6.45 -5.05
N ALA A 83 17.85 6.97 -4.72
CA ALA A 83 17.31 6.93 -3.36
C ALA A 83 17.14 5.49 -2.85
N PHE A 84 16.58 4.61 -3.68
CA PHE A 84 16.50 3.17 -3.39
C PHE A 84 17.88 2.56 -3.18
N GLY A 85 18.82 2.76 -4.12
CA GLY A 85 20.17 2.21 -4.03
C GLY A 85 20.95 2.66 -2.79
N ARG A 86 20.78 3.92 -2.36
CA ARG A 86 21.36 4.43 -1.11
C ARG A 86 20.77 3.73 0.11
N GLN A 87 19.45 3.52 0.15
CA GLN A 87 18.79 2.88 1.28
C GLN A 87 19.14 1.39 1.40
N VAL A 88 19.24 0.66 0.29
CA VAL A 88 19.65 -0.76 0.31
C VAL A 88 21.08 -0.93 0.85
N ARG A 89 21.96 0.06 0.62
CA ARG A 89 23.35 0.04 1.09
C ARG A 89 23.53 0.63 2.49
N ALA A 90 22.53 1.32 3.03
CA ALA A 90 22.61 1.97 4.32
C ALA A 90 22.35 0.97 5.46
N PRO A 91 23.06 1.09 6.61
CA PRO A 91 22.72 0.31 7.80
C PRO A 91 21.28 0.61 8.23
N LEU A 92 20.48 -0.42 8.51
CA LEU A 92 19.07 -0.37 8.93
C LEU A 92 18.74 0.64 10.05
N GLN A 93 19.73 1.06 10.84
CA GLN A 93 19.55 2.00 11.96
C GLN A 93 19.59 3.49 11.57
N GLN A 94 20.11 3.87 10.40
CA GLN A 94 20.50 5.26 10.12
C GLN A 94 19.52 6.08 9.27
N SER A 95 18.65 5.44 8.48
CA SER A 95 17.71 6.16 7.60
C SER A 95 16.27 5.68 7.79
N PRO A 96 15.29 6.59 7.91
CA PRO A 96 13.89 6.19 7.80
C PRO A 96 13.66 5.53 6.44
N LEU A 97 12.86 4.47 6.39
CA LEU A 97 12.56 3.64 5.21
C LEU A 97 11.84 4.41 4.07
N ARG A 98 11.62 5.71 4.27
CA ARG A 98 10.55 6.50 3.66
C ARG A 98 10.70 6.82 2.18
N GLU A 99 11.91 6.91 1.63
CA GLU A 99 12.06 7.50 0.29
C GLU A 99 12.21 6.49 -0.85
N GLY A 100 13.02 5.45 -0.71
CA GLY A 100 13.31 4.49 -1.79
C GLY A 100 12.55 3.17 -1.65
N LEU A 101 12.88 2.39 -0.61
CA LEU A 101 12.29 1.08 -0.36
C LEU A 101 10.80 1.18 -0.04
N GLY A 102 10.38 2.19 0.74
CA GLY A 102 8.97 2.47 0.99
C GLY A 102 8.18 2.71 -0.29
N ALA A 103 8.73 3.51 -1.22
CA ALA A 103 8.08 3.80 -2.50
C ALA A 103 7.94 2.55 -3.38
N LEU A 104 8.97 1.70 -3.44
CA LEU A 104 8.89 0.42 -4.16
C LEU A 104 7.83 -0.51 -3.56
N VAL A 105 7.77 -0.60 -2.22
CA VAL A 105 6.74 -1.41 -1.52
C VAL A 105 5.34 -0.87 -1.82
N GLU A 106 5.13 0.44 -1.85
CA GLU A 106 3.86 1.05 -2.26
C GLU A 106 3.48 0.64 -3.70
N GLY A 107 4.43 0.68 -4.65
CA GLY A 107 4.19 0.26 -6.03
C GLY A 107 3.82 -1.22 -6.16
N ILE A 108 4.56 -2.10 -5.46
CA ILE A 108 4.26 -3.54 -5.41
C ILE A 108 2.88 -3.77 -4.78
N PHE A 109 2.56 -3.07 -3.69
CA PHE A 109 1.28 -3.18 -3.01
C PHE A 109 0.12 -2.79 -3.93
N LEU A 110 0.24 -1.68 -4.65
CA LEU A 110 -0.78 -1.22 -5.60
C LEU A 110 -1.05 -2.24 -6.72
N VAL A 111 0.02 -2.82 -7.29
CA VAL A 111 -0.10 -3.85 -8.33
C VAL A 111 -0.77 -5.11 -7.78
N LEU A 112 -0.32 -5.61 -6.63
CA LEU A 112 -0.90 -6.81 -6.03
C LEU A 112 -2.37 -6.61 -5.62
N ALA A 113 -2.71 -5.43 -5.08
CA ALA A 113 -4.08 -5.07 -4.75
C ALA A 113 -4.97 -5.07 -6.00
N SER A 114 -4.48 -4.50 -7.10
CA SER A 114 -5.19 -4.48 -8.38
C SER A 114 -5.42 -5.88 -8.94
N LEU A 115 -4.39 -6.74 -8.92
CA LEU A 115 -4.51 -8.14 -9.36
C LEU A 115 -5.48 -8.94 -8.48
N THR A 116 -5.42 -8.74 -7.16
CA THR A 116 -6.30 -9.42 -6.21
C THR A 116 -7.76 -9.07 -6.43
N VAL A 117 -8.05 -7.77 -6.62
CA VAL A 117 -9.39 -7.28 -6.95
C VAL A 117 -9.86 -7.82 -8.30
N LEU A 118 -9.00 -7.79 -9.33
CA LEU A 118 -9.33 -8.35 -10.64
C LEU A 118 -9.71 -9.83 -10.53
N PHE A 119 -8.95 -10.63 -9.78
CA PHE A 119 -9.28 -12.04 -9.58
C PHE A 119 -10.56 -12.22 -8.76
N GLY A 120 -10.83 -11.35 -7.78
CA GLY A 120 -12.09 -11.34 -7.04
C GLY A 120 -13.31 -11.07 -7.94
N LEU A 121 -13.18 -10.11 -8.87
CA LEU A 121 -14.22 -9.82 -9.86
C LEU A 121 -14.44 -11.00 -10.80
N LEU A 122 -13.38 -11.62 -11.31
CA LEU A 122 -13.48 -12.80 -12.18
C LEU A 122 -14.07 -14.00 -11.45
N LEU A 123 -13.72 -14.21 -10.17
CA LEU A 123 -14.33 -15.23 -9.32
C LEU A 123 -15.83 -14.99 -9.14
N TRP A 124 -16.24 -13.73 -8.96
CA TRP A 124 -17.65 -13.37 -8.87
C TRP A 124 -18.42 -13.68 -10.17
N GLN A 125 -17.75 -13.61 -11.33
CA GLN A 125 -18.29 -14.02 -12.63
C GLN A 125 -18.24 -15.54 -12.88
N GLY A 126 -17.83 -16.34 -11.90
CA GLY A 126 -17.86 -17.80 -11.97
C GLY A 126 -16.54 -18.48 -12.40
N LEU A 127 -15.44 -17.74 -12.54
CA LEU A 127 -14.12 -18.33 -12.87
C LEU A 127 -13.46 -18.97 -11.63
N SER A 128 -14.06 -20.04 -11.12
CA SER A 128 -13.67 -20.72 -9.86
C SER A 128 -12.20 -21.18 -9.82
N GLY A 129 -11.58 -21.49 -10.96
CA GLY A 129 -10.17 -21.87 -11.07
C GLY A 129 -9.17 -20.81 -10.58
N LEU A 130 -9.60 -19.55 -10.42
CA LEU A 130 -8.78 -18.46 -9.90
C LEU A 130 -8.71 -18.41 -8.36
N LEU A 131 -9.52 -19.21 -7.65
CA LEU A 131 -9.63 -19.16 -6.19
C LEU A 131 -8.30 -19.37 -5.46
N PRO A 132 -7.47 -20.40 -5.77
CA PRO A 132 -6.19 -20.57 -5.08
C PRO A 132 -5.25 -19.37 -5.31
N TRP A 133 -5.27 -18.79 -6.52
CA TRP A 133 -4.44 -17.64 -6.86
C TRP A 133 -4.89 -16.37 -6.17
N HIS A 134 -6.20 -16.12 -6.11
CA HIS A 134 -6.77 -15.00 -5.37
C HIS A 134 -6.39 -15.07 -3.88
N ARG A 135 -6.48 -16.26 -3.27
CA ARG A 135 -6.06 -16.48 -1.87
C ARG A 135 -4.57 -16.25 -1.67
N ALA A 136 -3.73 -16.74 -2.57
CA ALA A 136 -2.28 -16.54 -2.49
C ALA A 136 -1.90 -15.05 -2.58
N LEU A 137 -2.51 -14.31 -3.51
CA LEU A 137 -2.31 -12.86 -3.62
C LEU A 137 -2.82 -12.11 -2.39
N ALA A 138 -3.99 -12.49 -1.86
CA ALA A 138 -4.55 -11.88 -0.65
C ALA A 138 -3.65 -12.11 0.58
N LEU A 139 -3.07 -13.30 0.74
CA LEU A 139 -2.09 -13.58 1.81
C LEU A 139 -0.82 -12.76 1.64
N LEU A 140 -0.30 -12.63 0.42
CA LEU A 140 0.87 -11.81 0.14
C LEU A 140 0.60 -10.32 0.46
N LEU A 141 -0.57 -9.81 0.09
CA LEU A 141 -1.00 -8.46 0.45
C LEU A 141 -1.13 -8.28 1.96
N ALA A 142 -1.70 -9.26 2.67
CA ALA A 142 -1.80 -9.21 4.12
C ALA A 142 -0.41 -9.13 4.77
N LEU A 143 0.55 -9.95 4.32
CA LEU A 143 1.93 -9.90 4.80
C LEU A 143 2.58 -8.53 4.54
N LEU A 144 2.46 -8.00 3.32
CA LEU A 144 2.99 -6.68 2.98
C LEU A 144 2.36 -5.57 3.85
N TRP A 145 1.05 -5.66 4.09
CA TRP A 145 0.33 -4.73 4.96
C TRP A 145 0.84 -4.79 6.40
N PHE A 146 1.03 -5.99 6.96
CA PHE A 146 1.57 -6.15 8.31
C PHE A 146 3.00 -5.63 8.42
N PHE A 147 3.87 -5.92 7.44
CA PHE A 147 5.22 -5.37 7.42
C PHE A 147 5.21 -3.84 7.31
N HIS A 148 4.35 -3.28 6.46
CA HIS A 148 4.18 -1.84 6.33
C HIS A 148 3.76 -1.19 7.66
N LEU A 149 2.78 -1.76 8.35
CA LEU A 149 2.35 -1.30 9.68
C LEU A 149 3.48 -1.42 10.72
N ALA A 150 4.21 -2.54 10.74
CA ALA A 150 5.30 -2.76 11.68
C ALA A 150 6.41 -1.72 11.49
N PHE A 151 6.87 -1.50 10.25
CA PHE A 151 7.89 -0.51 9.93
C PHE A 151 7.45 0.91 10.23
N THR A 152 6.22 1.27 9.86
CA THR A 152 5.65 2.58 10.17
C THR A 152 5.57 2.81 11.68
N SER A 153 5.19 1.79 12.45
CA SER A 153 5.14 1.86 13.92
C SER A 153 6.53 2.03 14.55
N LEU A 154 7.54 1.36 14.00
CA LEU A 154 8.93 1.49 14.47
C LEU A 154 9.49 2.89 14.18
N ASP A 155 9.17 3.46 13.02
CA ASP A 155 9.61 4.80 12.62
C ASP A 155 9.00 5.92 13.47
N HIS A 156 7.78 5.75 14.01
CA HIS A 156 7.12 6.74 14.86
C HIS A 156 7.51 6.63 16.34
N ARG A 157 8.38 5.69 16.74
CA ARG A 157 8.87 5.64 18.12
C ARG A 157 9.68 6.90 18.42
N PRO A 158 9.38 7.62 19.52
CA PRO A 158 10.09 8.85 19.86
C PRO A 158 11.58 8.54 20.09
N ARG A 159 12.44 9.01 19.19
CA ARG A 159 13.89 8.93 19.39
C ARG A 159 14.25 9.79 20.61
N LYS A 160 14.78 9.17 21.67
CA LYS A 160 15.36 9.92 22.80
C LYS A 160 16.47 10.80 22.25
N LYS A 161 16.28 12.13 22.30
CA LYS A 161 17.34 13.08 21.93
C LYS A 161 18.57 12.78 22.81
N PRO A 162 19.79 12.75 22.25
CA PRO A 162 20.98 12.67 23.07
C PRO A 162 20.96 13.88 24.01
N ARG A 163 20.95 13.59 25.32
CA ARG A 163 21.05 14.60 26.37
C ARG A 163 22.35 15.33 26.09
N LYS A 164 22.30 16.60 25.68
CA LYS A 164 23.51 17.43 25.52
C LYS A 164 24.24 17.37 26.86
N GLY A 165 25.29 16.58 26.92
CA GLY A 165 26.20 16.56 28.06
C GLY A 165 26.80 17.94 28.16
N ASN A 166 26.69 18.55 29.35
CA ASN A 166 27.43 19.74 29.72
C ASN A 166 28.88 19.54 29.29
N LYS A 167 29.36 20.42 28.39
CA LYS A 167 30.79 20.64 28.30
C LYS A 167 31.21 21.35 29.60
N PRO A 168 32.28 20.91 30.27
CA PRO A 168 32.92 21.71 31.31
C PRO A 168 33.44 23.03 30.72
#